data_AF-A0A946PY42-F1
#
_entry.id   AF-A0A946PY42-F1
#
_cell.length_a   1.000
_cell.length_b   1.000
_cell.length_c   1.000
_cell.angle_alpha   90.00
_cell.angle_beta   90.00
_cell.angle_gamma   90.00
#
_symmetry.space_group_name_H-M   'P 1'
#
loop_
_entity.id
_entity.type
_entity.pdbx_description
1 polymer ?
#
loop_
_entity_poly.entity_id
_entity_poly.type
_entity_poly.pdbx_seq_one_letter_code
_entity_poly.pdbx_strand_id
1 'polypeptide(L)'
;MALEIPLNQSSRILRFYLCSDCWEPLSEITRDRVEQTLTISCQTKDCPCRGMVSEQYVLERERQAREWLRNARRYMADSLPWITPLPKQSYAQILQALGYF
;
A
#
# COMPACT_ATOMS: atom_id res chain seq x y z
N MET A 1 -6.26 -18.09 3.66
CA MET A 1 -5.48 -18.97 4.57
C MET A 1 -4.96 -18.14 5.72
N ALA A 2 -4.62 -18.75 6.85
CA ALA A 2 -4.10 -18.05 8.00
C ALA A 2 -2.56 -18.14 8.03
N LEU A 3 -1.90 -17.06 8.45
CA LEU A 3 -0.45 -16.97 8.60
C LEU A 3 -0.11 -17.02 10.09
N GLU A 4 0.94 -17.76 10.44
CA GLU A 4 1.47 -17.82 11.80
C GLU A 4 2.67 -16.91 11.91
N ILE A 5 2.66 -16.04 12.91
CA ILE A 5 3.73 -15.08 13.18
C ILE A 5 4.11 -15.13 14.66
N PRO A 6 5.36 -14.82 15.01
CA PRO A 6 5.78 -14.82 16.41
C PRO A 6 5.18 -13.62 17.16
N LEU A 7 4.77 -13.85 18.41
CA LEU A 7 4.11 -12.85 19.26
C LEU A 7 4.93 -11.58 19.46
N ASN A 8 6.26 -11.70 19.49
CA ASN A 8 7.17 -10.56 19.65
C ASN A 8 7.06 -9.53 18.50
N GLN A 9 6.58 -9.95 17.33
CA GLN A 9 6.41 -9.10 16.14
C GLN A 9 4.95 -8.78 15.84
N SER A 10 4.00 -9.38 16.56
CA SER A 10 2.54 -9.24 16.36
C SER A 10 2.07 -7.79 16.20
N SER A 11 2.43 -6.91 17.14
CA SER A 11 2.00 -5.51 17.14
C SER A 11 2.54 -4.72 15.94
N ARG A 12 3.76 -5.04 15.49
CA ARG A 12 4.37 -4.42 14.32
C ARG A 12 3.70 -4.92 13.04
N ILE A 13 3.43 -6.22 12.95
CA ILE A 13 2.83 -6.84 11.77
C ILE A 13 1.41 -6.33 11.58
N LEU A 14 0.57 -6.36 12.61
CA LEU A 14 -0.82 -5.90 12.52
C LEU A 14 -0.97 -4.40 12.21
N ARG A 15 0.05 -3.58 12.52
CA ARG A 15 0.01 -2.12 12.30
C ARG A 15 0.58 -1.67 10.96
N PHE A 16 1.61 -2.33 10.47
CA PHE A 16 2.41 -1.82 9.35
C PHE A 16 2.49 -2.77 8.16
N TYR A 17 1.80 -3.91 8.22
CA TYR A 17 1.78 -4.87 7.14
C TYR A 17 0.35 -5.10 6.65
N LEU A 18 0.27 -5.25 5.35
CA LEU A 18 -0.93 -5.56 4.58
C LEU A 18 -0.77 -6.95 3.99
N CYS A 19 -1.87 -7.54 3.56
CA CYS A 19 -1.80 -8.76 2.78
C CYS A 19 -1.12 -8.51 1.42
N SER A 20 -0.27 -9.45 0.98
CA SER A 20 0.42 -9.33 -0.31
C SER A 20 -0.50 -9.37 -1.53
N ASP A 21 -1.65 -10.04 -1.40
CA ASP A 21 -2.54 -10.35 -2.53
C ASP A 21 -3.67 -9.32 -2.67
N CYS A 22 -4.36 -9.03 -1.55
CA CYS A 22 -5.51 -8.11 -1.49
C CYS A 22 -5.08 -6.65 -1.19
N TRP A 23 -3.86 -6.44 -0.65
CA TRP A 23 -3.38 -5.15 -0.09
C TRP A 23 -4.27 -4.54 1.00
N GLU A 24 -5.17 -5.35 1.55
CA GLU A 24 -6.05 -4.97 2.65
C GLU A 24 -5.42 -5.30 4.01
N PRO A 25 -5.93 -4.70 5.11
CA PRO A 25 -5.47 -4.97 6.46
C PRO A 25 -5.59 -6.44 6.87
N LEU A 26 -4.64 -6.86 7.71
CA LEU A 26 -4.63 -8.17 8.35
C LEU A 26 -5.32 -8.08 9.72
N SER A 27 -6.09 -9.11 10.08
CA SER A 27 -6.74 -9.24 11.38
C SER A 27 -6.19 -10.42 12.17
N GLU A 28 -6.11 -10.27 13.48
CA GLU A 28 -5.87 -11.36 14.42
C GLU A 28 -7.04 -12.36 14.43
N ILE A 29 -6.74 -13.65 14.35
CA ILE A 29 -7.71 -14.74 14.49
C ILE A 29 -7.56 -15.37 15.88
N THR A 30 -6.37 -15.89 16.17
CA THR A 30 -6.07 -16.63 17.40
C THR A 30 -4.70 -16.31 17.93
N ARG A 31 -4.57 -16.32 19.25
CA ARG A 31 -3.35 -15.98 19.96
C ARG A 31 -2.95 -17.10 20.90
N ASP A 32 -1.87 -17.80 20.57
CA ASP A 32 -1.32 -18.85 21.41
C ASP A 32 -0.18 -18.29 22.29
N ARG A 33 -0.42 -18.30 23.61
CA ARG A 33 0.57 -17.84 24.59
C ARG A 33 1.58 -18.90 24.97
N VAL A 34 1.28 -20.18 24.74
CA VAL A 34 2.14 -21.32 25.06
C VAL A 34 3.21 -21.45 23.98
N GLU A 35 2.80 -21.46 22.71
CA GLU A 35 3.72 -21.55 21.56
C GLU A 35 4.32 -20.20 21.15
N GLN A 36 3.85 -19.12 21.78
CA GLN A 36 4.22 -17.74 21.47
C GLN A 36 3.94 -17.32 20.02
N THR A 37 2.85 -17.82 19.44
CA THR A 37 2.43 -17.57 18.06
C THR A 37 1.12 -16.77 18.00
N LEU A 38 0.96 -16.00 16.94
CA LEU A 38 -0.26 -15.30 16.58
C LEU A 38 -0.66 -15.72 15.18
N THR A 39 -1.91 -16.11 15.02
CA THR A 39 -2.50 -16.47 13.74
C THR A 39 -3.26 -15.28 13.19
N ILE A 40 -2.93 -14.87 11.97
CA ILE A 40 -3.51 -13.70 11.28
C ILE A 40 -4.12 -14.07 9.92
N SER A 41 -5.07 -13.28 9.42
CA SER A 41 -5.64 -13.43 8.06
C SER A 41 -6.01 -12.09 7.41
N CYS A 42 -6.06 -12.04 6.07
CA CYS A 42 -6.68 -10.91 5.33
C CYS A 42 -8.17 -10.82 5.68
N GLN A 43 -8.69 -9.60 5.85
CA GLN A 43 -10.11 -9.35 6.12
C GLN A 43 -10.99 -9.57 4.89
N THR A 44 -10.42 -9.50 3.68
CA THR A 44 -11.16 -9.68 2.43
C THR A 44 -11.61 -11.13 2.26
N LYS A 45 -12.89 -11.30 1.94
CA LYS A 45 -13.47 -12.60 1.64
C LYS A 45 -12.77 -13.24 0.44
N ASP A 46 -12.53 -14.54 0.52
CA ASP A 46 -11.91 -15.36 -0.54
C ASP A 46 -10.47 -14.97 -0.92
N CYS A 47 -9.81 -14.12 -0.13
CA CYS A 47 -8.39 -13.84 -0.32
C CYS A 47 -7.54 -15.05 0.08
N PRO A 48 -6.65 -15.56 -0.79
CA PRO A 48 -5.77 -16.67 -0.43
C PRO A 48 -4.80 -16.29 0.70
N CYS A 49 -4.43 -15.01 0.80
CA CYS A 49 -3.57 -14.44 1.85
C CYS A 49 -2.25 -15.21 1.97
N ARG A 50 -1.52 -15.31 0.87
CA ARG A 50 -0.28 -16.11 0.75
C ARG A 50 0.92 -15.47 1.44
N GLY A 51 0.84 -14.19 1.75
CA GLY A 51 1.92 -13.46 2.39
C GLY A 51 1.49 -12.08 2.88
N MET A 52 2.48 -11.36 3.37
CA MET A 52 2.34 -10.01 3.89
C MET A 52 3.39 -9.09 3.27
N VAL A 53 3.05 -7.82 3.13
CA VAL A 53 3.90 -6.77 2.58
C VAL A 53 3.84 -5.55 3.49
N SER A 54 4.95 -4.82 3.63
CA SER A 54 4.92 -3.59 4.44
C SER A 54 4.13 -2.50 3.71
N GLU A 55 3.32 -1.76 4.46
CA GLU A 55 2.55 -0.62 3.96
C GLU A 55 3.48 0.44 3.35
N GLN A 56 4.64 0.68 3.98
CA GLN A 56 5.66 1.59 3.45
C GLN A 56 6.13 1.21 2.05
N TYR A 57 6.33 -0.09 1.79
CA TYR A 57 6.72 -0.56 0.47
C TYR A 57 5.62 -0.31 -0.56
N VAL A 58 4.35 -0.55 -0.20
CA VAL A 58 3.20 -0.27 -1.09
C VAL A 58 3.12 1.22 -1.43
N LEU A 59 3.22 2.09 -0.42
CA LEU A 59 3.19 3.55 -0.60
C LEU A 59 4.35 4.05 -1.48
N GLU A 60 5.55 3.50 -1.30
CA GLU A 60 6.70 3.84 -2.13
C GLU A 60 6.48 3.41 -3.59
N ARG A 61 5.95 2.20 -3.82
CA ARG A 61 5.64 1.69 -5.16
C ARG A 61 4.54 2.51 -5.84
N GLU A 62 3.51 2.93 -5.11
CA GLU A 62 2.51 3.85 -5.65
C GLU A 62 3.11 5.20 -6.05
N ARG A 63 3.98 5.76 -5.19
CA ARG A 63 4.66 7.02 -5.50
C ARG A 63 5.49 6.89 -6.78
N GLN A 64 6.29 5.82 -6.88
CA GLN A 64 7.06 5.53 -8.09
C GLN A 64 6.14 5.41 -9.31
N ALA A 65 5.04 4.66 -9.21
CA ALA A 65 4.10 4.51 -10.31
C ALA A 65 3.50 5.86 -10.79
N ARG A 66 3.18 6.77 -9.85
CA ARG A 66 2.71 8.13 -10.17
C ARG A 66 3.77 8.97 -10.87
N GLU A 67 5.02 8.90 -10.40
CA GLU A 67 6.16 9.58 -11.04
C GLU A 67 6.40 9.05 -12.46
N TRP A 68 6.39 7.73 -12.63
CA TRP A 68 6.51 7.08 -13.93
C TRP A 68 5.39 7.48 -14.89
N LEU A 69 4.14 7.49 -14.43
CA LEU A 69 3.00 7.92 -15.24
C LEU A 69 3.12 9.39 -15.66
N ARG A 70 3.54 10.28 -14.75
CA ARG A 70 3.78 11.69 -15.06
C ARG A 70 4.88 11.84 -16.12
N ASN A 71 5.99 11.14 -15.97
CA ASN A 71 7.11 11.19 -16.91
C ASN A 71 6.70 10.63 -18.28
N ALA A 72 6.05 9.46 -18.31
CA ALA A 72 5.55 8.85 -19.54
C ALA A 72 4.58 9.78 -20.29
N ARG A 73 3.66 10.45 -19.59
CA ARG A 73 2.76 11.45 -20.20
C ARG A 73 3.52 12.63 -20.77
N ARG A 74 4.55 13.12 -20.07
CA ARG A 74 5.39 14.24 -20.56
C ARG A 74 6.13 13.85 -21.84
N TYR A 75 6.77 12.68 -21.86
CA TYR A 75 7.46 12.17 -23.05
C TYR A 75 6.50 11.92 -24.21
N MET A 76 5.33 11.34 -23.93
CA MET A 76 4.35 11.08 -24.98
C MET A 76 3.71 12.35 -25.52
N ALA A 77 3.53 13.40 -24.72
CA ALA A 77 2.96 14.67 -25.17
C ALA A 77 3.79 15.34 -26.28
N ASP A 78 5.11 15.14 -26.28
CA ASP A 78 5.99 15.63 -27.36
C ASP A 78 5.72 14.90 -28.70
N SER A 79 5.24 13.66 -28.64
CA SER A 79 4.98 12.79 -29.81
C SER A 79 3.50 12.66 -30.19
N LEU A 80 2.56 12.91 -29.26
CA LEU A 80 1.13 12.65 -29.40
C LEU A 80 0.34 13.88 -28.94
N PRO A 81 -0.12 14.75 -29.86
CA PRO A 81 -0.71 16.05 -29.52
C PRO A 81 -2.08 15.96 -28.82
N TRP A 82 -2.73 14.80 -28.81
CA TRP A 82 -4.00 14.59 -28.10
C TRP A 82 -3.83 14.16 -26.64
N ILE A 83 -2.61 13.85 -26.19
CA ILE A 83 -2.34 13.60 -24.77
C ILE A 83 -2.17 14.95 -24.11
N THR A 84 -3.21 15.44 -23.44
CA THR A 84 -3.12 16.67 -22.67
C THR A 84 -2.11 16.46 -21.53
N PRO A 85 -1.08 17.31 -21.42
CA PRO A 85 -0.20 17.27 -20.27
C PRO A 85 -1.05 17.47 -19.01
N LEU A 86 -0.69 16.76 -17.93
CA LEU A 86 -1.33 16.93 -16.63
C LEU A 86 -1.38 18.44 -16.30
N PRO A 87 -2.54 18.98 -15.88
CA PRO A 87 -2.64 20.39 -15.55
C PRO A 87 -1.59 20.73 -14.51
N LYS A 88 -0.83 21.81 -14.75
CA LYS A 88 0.13 22.31 -13.76
C LYS A 88 -0.66 22.67 -12.51
N GLN A 89 -0.42 21.96 -11.41
CA GLN A 89 -0.99 22.33 -10.13
C GLN A 89 -0.40 23.68 -9.72
N SER A 90 -1.26 24.62 -9.35
CA SER A 90 -0.80 25.89 -8.78
C SER A 90 -0.18 25.64 -7.40
N TYR A 91 0.66 26.56 -6.92
CA TYR A 91 1.27 26.46 -5.59
C TYR A 91 0.22 26.31 -4.48
N ALA A 92 -0.93 26.98 -4.62
CA ALA A 92 -2.06 26.85 -3.72
C ALA A 92 -2.67 25.42 -3.71
N GLN A 93 -2.81 24.79 -4.88
CA GLN A 93 -3.31 23.42 -5.00
C GLN A 93 -2.34 22.39 -4.42
N ILE A 94 -1.03 22.64 -4.53
CA ILE A 94 0.00 21.80 -3.92
C ILE A 94 -0.08 21.91 -2.39
N LEU A 95 -0.23 23.12 -1.85
CA LEU A 95 -0.35 23.34 -0.40
C LEU A 95 -1.61 22.66 0.17
N GLN A 96 -2.74 22.79 -0.50
CA GLN A 96 -3.99 22.10 -0.12
C GLN A 96 -3.85 20.58 -0.12
N ALA A 97 -3.19 20.00 -1.14
CA ALA A 97 -2.94 18.57 -1.21
C ALA A 97 -1.97 18.06 -0.12
N LEU A 98 -1.13 18.95 0.43
CA LEU A 98 -0.23 18.67 1.54
C LEU A 98 -0.87 18.94 2.92
N GLY A 99 -2.14 19.35 2.96
CA GLY A 99 -2.87 19.63 4.20
C GLY A 99 -2.56 21.00 4.82
N TYR A 100 -1.98 21.91 4.05
CA TYR A 100 -1.90 23.32 4.43
C TYR A 100 -3.14 24.03 3.86
N PHE A 101 -3.88 24.73 4.73
CA PHE A 101 -5.20 25.38 4.55
C PHE A 101 -6.42 24.51 4.79
#